data_AF-A0AAE2PU84-F1
#
_entry.id   AF-A0AAE2PU84-F1
#
_cell.length_a   1.000
_cell.length_b   1.000
_cell.length_c   1.000
_cell.angle_alpha   90.00
_cell.angle_beta   90.00
_cell.angle_gamma   90.00
#
_symmetry.space_group_name_H-M   'P 1'
#
loop_
_entity.id
_entity.type
_entity.pdbx_description
1 polymer ?
#
loop_
_entity_poly.entity_id
_entity_poly.type
_entity_poly.pdbx_seq_one_letter_code
_entity_poly.pdbx_strand_id
1 'polypeptide(L)'
;MKTTILSVTSPSSSSLEALQRNQSRFDNRVAGDAGNLPPDLLERVKEQTGIVSSHLEPLQRIAVTTNSIIGIRPVESVATGLIEAGHPTKDFHIKGKSANWGPQAGLICTDQALSKLEIAPEEKVAKANAQILDCVEQRHAVPIPLKLSRHRLDELVNLGHITDLSAKGADGTVQLSARGPSGQRYTFQARPGSPADDTYLITHQGKPVEVLAKQAEGKPLTADYDLHMIAPHLSDFGPQDKLPVPDVAHSVFKERVNRYRQVPQELRADFASAASFYQKEHPHLGNATPRLEQMIGIINQELVGDAERVVHHNADSGSPATEVTANYPATFFLPAKLGRFDEISIIHDSKEMAELIKTAKDSGYHVPLNPLWEKELVNIRRSDFTEAKHNLSKSRYA
;
A
#
# COMPACT_ATOMS: atom_id res chain seq x y z
N MET A 1 -22.61 -34.93 39.04
CA MET A 1 -21.78 -34.42 37.93
C MET A 1 -22.53 -34.70 36.64
N LYS A 2 -23.09 -33.68 35.98
CA LYS A 2 -23.73 -33.82 34.67
C LYS A 2 -22.77 -33.27 33.62
N THR A 3 -22.32 -34.14 32.74
CA THR A 3 -21.43 -33.83 31.62
C THR A 3 -22.25 -33.14 30.53
N THR A 4 -22.03 -31.85 30.33
CA THR A 4 -22.64 -31.09 29.24
C THR A 4 -21.83 -31.35 27.97
N ILE A 5 -22.36 -32.16 27.07
CA ILE A 5 -21.80 -32.35 25.73
C ILE A 5 -22.14 -31.09 24.93
N LEU A 6 -21.13 -30.29 24.60
CA LEU A 6 -21.26 -29.18 23.66
C LEU A 6 -21.57 -29.78 22.28
N SER A 7 -22.76 -29.49 21.76
CA SER A 7 -23.12 -29.84 20.38
C SER A 7 -22.23 -29.06 19.43
N VAL A 8 -21.34 -29.76 18.72
CA VAL A 8 -20.59 -29.20 17.61
C VAL A 8 -21.60 -28.83 16.52
N THR A 9 -21.85 -27.53 16.34
CA THR A 9 -22.67 -27.03 15.24
C THR A 9 -21.98 -27.40 13.93
N SER A 10 -22.61 -28.29 13.16
CA SER A 10 -22.13 -28.64 11.82
C SER A 10 -22.25 -27.41 10.90
N PRO A 11 -21.35 -27.23 9.92
CA PRO A 11 -21.45 -26.14 8.95
C PRO A 11 -22.80 -26.19 8.23
N SER A 12 -23.33 -25.04 7.81
CA SER A 12 -24.50 -25.02 6.93
C SER A 12 -24.19 -25.75 5.62
N SER A 13 -25.22 -26.35 4.99
CA SER A 13 -25.10 -27.02 3.69
C SER A 13 -24.43 -26.11 2.65
N SER A 14 -24.75 -24.81 2.65
CA SER A 14 -24.14 -23.80 1.78
C SER A 14 -22.64 -23.63 2.03
N SER A 15 -22.18 -23.69 3.29
CA SER A 15 -20.75 -23.62 3.63
C SER A 15 -20.00 -24.90 3.25
N LEU A 16 -20.65 -26.06 3.38
CA LEU A 16 -20.10 -27.35 2.92
C LEU A 16 -19.98 -27.40 1.40
N GLU A 17 -20.99 -26.92 0.66
CA GLU A 17 -20.95 -26.84 -0.79
C GLU A 17 -19.91 -25.83 -1.30
N ALA A 18 -19.71 -24.72 -0.60
CA ALA A 18 -18.65 -23.75 -0.93
C ALA A 18 -17.25 -24.36 -0.70
N LEU A 19 -17.06 -25.07 0.42
CA LEU A 19 -15.82 -25.79 0.72
C LEU A 19 -15.53 -26.89 -0.32
N GLN A 20 -16.53 -27.69 -0.70
CA GLN A 20 -16.40 -28.75 -1.69
C GLN A 20 -16.16 -28.21 -3.11
N ARG A 21 -16.82 -27.11 -3.49
CA ARG A 21 -16.56 -26.41 -4.76
C ARG A 21 -15.14 -25.84 -4.82
N ASN A 22 -14.63 -25.29 -3.72
CA ASN A 22 -13.27 -24.75 -3.68
C ASN A 22 -12.20 -25.86 -3.68
N GLN A 23 -12.43 -26.97 -2.97
CA GLN A 23 -11.54 -28.16 -3.02
C GLN A 23 -11.47 -28.76 -4.43
N SER A 24 -12.62 -28.98 -5.08
CA SER A 24 -12.65 -29.51 -6.45
C SER A 24 -12.01 -28.59 -7.50
N ARG A 25 -12.02 -27.26 -7.29
CA ARG A 25 -11.32 -26.29 -8.14
C ARG A 25 -9.81 -26.27 -7.88
N PHE A 26 -9.39 -26.49 -6.64
CA PHE A 26 -7.97 -26.60 -6.27
C PHE A 26 -7.36 -27.88 -6.86
N ASP A 27 -8.04 -29.01 -6.69
CA ASP A 27 -7.58 -30.32 -7.20
C ASP A 27 -7.51 -30.35 -8.74
N ASN A 28 -8.43 -29.68 -9.43
CA ASN A 28 -8.39 -29.54 -10.89
C ASN A 28 -7.32 -28.55 -11.41
N ARG A 29 -6.86 -27.59 -10.60
CA ARG A 29 -5.79 -26.65 -11.00
C ARG A 29 -4.39 -27.22 -10.78
N VAL A 30 -4.21 -28.12 -9.80
CA VAL A 30 -2.93 -28.82 -9.58
C VAL A 30 -2.63 -29.80 -10.74
N ALA A 31 -3.65 -30.27 -11.45
CA ALA A 31 -3.53 -31.29 -12.50
C ALA A 31 -3.56 -30.76 -13.94
N GLY A 32 -3.74 -29.46 -14.20
CA GLY A 32 -3.79 -28.93 -15.56
C GLY A 32 -3.79 -27.41 -15.64
N ASP A 33 -2.78 -26.90 -16.34
CA ASP A 33 -2.59 -25.50 -16.75
C ASP A 33 -2.41 -24.51 -15.58
N ALA A 34 -1.15 -24.25 -15.23
CA ALA A 34 -0.77 -23.05 -14.49
C ALA A 34 -1.11 -21.85 -15.39
N GLY A 35 -2.36 -21.40 -15.29
CA GLY A 35 -3.02 -20.53 -16.25
C GLY A 35 -2.23 -19.26 -16.50
N ASN A 36 -1.71 -19.14 -17.72
CA ASN A 36 -1.35 -17.84 -18.27
C ASN A 36 -2.57 -16.93 -18.12
N LEU A 37 -2.39 -15.80 -17.44
CA LEU A 37 -3.40 -14.76 -17.41
C LEU A 37 -3.79 -14.43 -18.85
N PRO A 38 -5.08 -14.24 -19.15
CA PRO A 38 -5.50 -13.79 -20.46
C PRO A 38 -4.68 -12.53 -20.83
N PRO A 39 -3.94 -12.52 -21.96
CA PRO A 39 -3.07 -11.39 -22.32
C PRO A 39 -3.81 -10.05 -22.36
N ASP A 40 -5.11 -10.07 -22.66
CA ASP A 40 -5.99 -8.91 -22.62
C ASP A 40 -6.21 -8.35 -21.21
N LEU A 41 -6.11 -9.16 -20.15
CA LEU A 41 -6.28 -8.69 -18.78
C LEU A 41 -5.11 -7.83 -18.31
N LEU A 42 -3.87 -8.24 -18.57
CA LEU A 42 -2.68 -7.46 -18.20
C LEU A 42 -2.63 -6.13 -18.94
N GLU A 43 -2.91 -6.17 -20.25
CA GLU A 43 -2.94 -4.97 -21.09
C GLU A 43 -3.97 -3.95 -20.62
N ARG A 44 -5.12 -4.40 -20.08
CA ARG A 44 -6.16 -3.51 -19.53
C ARG A 44 -5.75 -2.79 -18.25
N VAL A 45 -4.91 -3.41 -17.41
CA VAL A 45 -4.60 -2.90 -16.06
C VAL A 45 -3.27 -2.17 -15.97
N LYS A 46 -2.30 -2.48 -16.84
CA LYS A 46 -0.91 -1.98 -16.75
C LYS A 46 -0.80 -0.46 -16.73
N GLU A 47 -1.66 0.24 -17.47
CA GLU A 47 -1.61 1.71 -17.58
C GLU A 47 -2.27 2.43 -16.39
N GLN A 48 -3.05 1.70 -15.59
CA GLN A 48 -3.87 2.27 -14.51
C GLN A 48 -3.35 1.94 -13.12
N THR A 49 -2.59 0.85 -12.97
CA THR A 49 -2.14 0.32 -11.67
C THR A 49 -0.95 1.07 -11.06
N GLY A 50 -0.02 1.57 -11.89
CA GLY A 50 1.27 2.13 -11.44
C GLY A 50 2.26 1.08 -10.88
N ILE A 51 1.85 -0.18 -10.74
CA ILE A 51 2.75 -1.30 -10.50
C ILE A 51 3.55 -1.59 -11.78
N VAL A 52 4.83 -1.94 -11.65
CA VAL A 52 5.70 -2.29 -12.78
C VAL A 52 5.11 -3.49 -13.51
N SER A 53 5.06 -3.44 -14.84
CA SER A 53 4.34 -4.43 -15.64
C SER A 53 4.85 -5.86 -15.41
N SER A 54 6.16 -6.04 -15.27
CA SER A 54 6.79 -7.34 -14.97
C SER A 54 6.45 -7.88 -13.57
N HIS A 55 5.93 -7.04 -12.67
CA HIS A 55 5.54 -7.45 -11.31
C HIS A 55 4.08 -7.94 -11.23
N LEU A 56 3.24 -7.67 -12.23
CA LEU A 56 1.81 -7.99 -12.21
C LEU A 56 1.56 -9.51 -12.22
N GLU A 57 2.21 -10.23 -13.13
CA GLU A 57 2.04 -11.68 -13.25
C GLU A 57 2.56 -12.43 -12.01
N PRO A 58 3.77 -12.15 -11.48
CA PRO A 58 4.20 -12.77 -10.22
C PRO A 58 3.26 -12.46 -9.04
N LEU A 59 2.78 -11.22 -8.88
CA LEU A 59 1.81 -10.88 -7.82
C LEU A 59 0.54 -11.74 -7.93
N GLN A 60 0.05 -11.93 -9.15
CA GLN A 60 -1.09 -12.81 -9.39
C GLN A 60 -0.79 -14.27 -9.08
N ARG A 61 0.40 -14.78 -9.43
CA ARG A 61 0.82 -16.14 -9.06
C ARG A 61 0.89 -16.30 -7.54
N ILE A 62 1.37 -15.30 -6.81
CA ILE A 62 1.38 -15.32 -5.33
C ILE A 62 -0.06 -15.41 -4.80
N ALA A 63 -0.99 -14.59 -5.32
CA ALA A 63 -2.39 -14.64 -4.89
C ALA A 63 -2.99 -16.05 -5.07
N VAL A 64 -2.75 -16.67 -6.23
CA VAL A 64 -3.21 -18.04 -6.53
C VAL A 64 -2.57 -19.07 -5.60
N THR A 65 -1.25 -19.08 -5.50
CA THR A 65 -0.49 -20.11 -4.76
C THR A 65 -0.69 -20.04 -3.25
N THR A 66 -0.86 -18.83 -2.71
CA THR A 66 -1.13 -18.60 -1.29
C THR A 66 -2.63 -18.56 -0.96
N ASN A 67 -3.49 -18.77 -1.96
CA ASN A 67 -4.95 -18.71 -1.84
C ASN A 67 -5.42 -17.49 -1.04
N SER A 68 -4.83 -16.33 -1.35
CA SER A 68 -5.02 -15.08 -0.61
C SER A 68 -5.26 -13.94 -1.58
N ILE A 69 -6.22 -13.08 -1.25
CA ILE A 69 -6.41 -11.82 -1.98
C ILE A 69 -5.32 -10.85 -1.54
N ILE A 70 -4.66 -10.21 -2.51
CA ILE A 70 -3.63 -9.20 -2.28
C ILE A 70 -4.13 -7.88 -2.84
N GLY A 71 -4.27 -6.86 -1.98
CA GLY A 71 -4.57 -5.49 -2.41
C GLY A 71 -3.33 -4.61 -2.28
N ILE A 72 -3.03 -3.82 -3.30
CA ILE A 72 -1.98 -2.79 -3.32
C ILE A 72 -2.64 -1.44 -3.57
N ARG A 73 -2.27 -0.45 -2.75
CA ARG A 73 -2.75 0.93 -2.84
C ARG A 73 -2.24 1.61 -4.12
N PRO A 74 -2.81 2.77 -4.51
CA PRO A 74 -2.38 3.47 -5.70
C PRO A 74 -0.86 3.70 -5.71
N VAL A 75 -0.21 3.29 -6.79
CA VAL A 75 1.21 3.61 -7.05
C VAL A 75 1.23 4.72 -8.10
N GLU A 76 1.96 5.79 -7.83
CA GLU A 76 2.10 6.88 -8.81
C GLU A 76 2.92 6.41 -10.01
N SER A 77 2.42 6.61 -11.24
CA SER A 77 3.07 6.17 -12.48
C SER A 77 4.52 6.67 -12.62
N VAL A 78 4.80 7.84 -12.07
CA VAL A 78 6.15 8.43 -12.07
C VAL A 78 7.16 7.66 -11.21
N ALA A 79 6.69 6.91 -10.22
CA ALA A 79 7.50 5.98 -9.43
C ALA A 79 7.72 4.66 -10.14
N THR A 80 6.80 4.22 -11.01
CA THR A 80 6.90 2.96 -11.76
C THR A 80 8.21 2.86 -12.54
N GLY A 81 8.53 3.87 -13.36
CA GLY A 81 9.78 3.90 -14.13
C GLY A 81 11.03 3.94 -13.26
N LEU A 82 10.96 4.55 -12.06
CA LEU A 82 12.08 4.56 -11.11
C LEU A 82 12.30 3.19 -10.47
N ILE A 83 11.22 2.50 -10.09
CA ILE A 83 11.28 1.14 -9.56
C ILE A 83 11.83 0.19 -10.62
N GLU A 84 11.36 0.29 -11.87
CA GLU A 84 11.86 -0.51 -13.00
C GLU A 84 13.34 -0.22 -13.30
N ALA A 85 13.77 1.03 -13.16
CA ALA A 85 15.19 1.42 -13.24
C ALA A 85 16.01 0.99 -12.01
N GLY A 86 15.42 0.27 -11.04
CA GLY A 86 16.11 -0.26 -9.86
C GLY A 86 16.49 0.81 -8.84
N HIS A 87 15.65 1.83 -8.65
CA HIS A 87 15.78 2.75 -7.52
C HIS A 87 15.34 2.05 -6.22
N PRO A 88 16.01 2.33 -5.08
CA PRO A 88 15.53 1.87 -3.79
C PRO A 88 14.19 2.52 -3.47
N THR A 89 13.29 1.81 -2.81
CA THR A 89 12.03 2.39 -2.31
C THR A 89 12.13 2.71 -0.82
N LYS A 90 11.30 3.64 -0.35
CA LYS A 90 11.28 4.09 1.04
C LYS A 90 10.84 2.96 1.98
N ASP A 91 11.53 2.81 3.11
CA ASP A 91 11.13 1.84 4.13
C ASP A 91 10.17 2.46 5.17
N PHE A 92 9.83 1.67 6.19
CA PHE A 92 8.93 2.10 7.26
C PHE A 92 9.42 3.35 8.00
N HIS A 93 10.72 3.61 8.12
CA HIS A 93 11.26 4.72 8.91
C HIS A 93 11.24 6.05 8.15
N ILE A 94 11.13 6.01 6.83
CA ILE A 94 11.13 7.19 5.97
C ILE A 94 9.69 7.68 5.78
N LYS A 95 9.28 8.69 6.56
CA LYS A 95 7.91 9.24 6.55
C LYS A 95 7.65 10.34 5.52
N GLY A 96 8.70 10.76 4.80
CA GLY A 96 8.62 11.76 3.74
C GLY A 96 7.64 11.37 2.63
N LYS A 97 6.92 12.35 2.10
CA LYS A 97 6.03 12.14 0.95
C LYS A 97 6.83 12.29 -0.34
N SER A 98 6.48 11.47 -1.34
CA SER A 98 7.00 11.63 -2.70
C SER A 98 6.50 12.92 -3.34
N ALA A 99 7.27 13.43 -4.28
CA ALA A 99 6.80 14.46 -5.20
C ALA A 99 6.03 13.83 -6.36
N ASN A 100 4.99 14.52 -6.81
CA ASN A 100 4.19 14.13 -7.99
C ASN A 100 4.25 15.19 -9.10
N TRP A 101 5.24 16.08 -9.05
CA TRP A 101 5.41 17.20 -9.98
C TRP A 101 6.87 17.61 -10.09
N GLY A 102 7.21 18.32 -11.16
CA GLY A 102 8.54 18.87 -11.38
C GLY A 102 9.62 17.83 -11.71
N PRO A 103 10.88 18.27 -11.81
CA PRO A 103 12.03 17.38 -12.04
C PRO A 103 12.18 16.32 -10.93
N GLN A 104 11.73 16.61 -9.73
CA GLN A 104 11.82 15.73 -8.57
C GLN A 104 10.72 14.66 -8.52
N ALA A 105 9.78 14.64 -9.47
CA ALA A 105 8.62 13.75 -9.41
C ALA A 105 9.03 12.26 -9.31
N GLY A 106 8.34 11.54 -8.42
CA GLY A 106 8.61 10.15 -8.04
C GLY A 106 9.63 9.99 -6.91
N LEU A 107 10.31 11.05 -6.47
CA LEU A 107 11.36 10.98 -5.44
C LEU A 107 10.93 11.59 -4.11
N ILE A 108 11.68 11.31 -3.04
CA ILE A 108 11.46 11.87 -1.71
C ILE A 108 12.37 13.09 -1.52
N CYS A 109 11.82 14.31 -1.58
CA CYS A 109 12.56 15.55 -1.39
C CYS A 109 12.91 15.80 0.07
N THR A 110 14.07 16.43 0.32
CA THR A 110 14.39 16.89 1.68
C THR A 110 13.49 18.05 2.11
N ASP A 111 13.19 18.94 1.17
CA ASP A 111 12.17 19.98 1.32
C ASP A 111 10.81 19.45 0.85
N GLN A 112 9.92 19.21 1.81
CA GLN A 112 8.58 18.69 1.55
C GLN A 112 7.65 19.71 0.90
N ALA A 113 8.02 20.99 0.79
CA ALA A 113 7.33 21.95 -0.06
C ALA A 113 7.47 21.61 -1.56
N LEU A 114 8.50 20.81 -1.93
CA LEU A 114 8.69 20.29 -3.29
C LEU A 114 8.04 18.92 -3.50
N SER A 115 7.30 18.40 -2.52
CA SER A 115 6.56 17.13 -2.61
C SER A 115 5.10 17.35 -3.02
N LYS A 116 4.27 16.30 -2.98
CA LYS A 116 2.81 16.43 -3.10
C LYS A 116 2.16 17.28 -1.99
N LEU A 117 2.90 17.58 -0.92
CA LEU A 117 2.47 18.45 0.17
C LEU A 117 2.58 19.94 -0.14
N GLU A 118 2.96 20.37 -1.35
CA GLU A 118 3.07 21.78 -1.72
C GLU A 118 1.80 22.60 -1.40
N ILE A 119 0.61 22.02 -1.60
CA ILE A 119 -0.68 22.66 -1.29
C ILE A 119 -1.12 22.49 0.18
N ALA A 120 -0.38 21.70 0.96
CA ALA A 120 -0.74 21.44 2.35
C ALA A 120 -0.49 22.68 3.23
N PRO A 121 -1.19 22.79 4.39
CA PRO A 121 -0.89 23.84 5.36
C PRO A 121 0.59 23.82 5.79
N GLU A 122 1.17 24.99 6.02
CA GLU A 122 2.58 25.17 6.37
C GLU A 122 2.98 24.31 7.58
N GLU A 123 2.12 24.18 8.59
CA GLU A 123 2.36 23.30 9.75
C GLU A 123 2.56 21.83 9.36
N LYS A 124 1.79 21.33 8.39
CA LYS A 124 1.91 19.95 7.89
C LYS A 124 3.22 19.77 7.11
N VAL A 125 3.62 20.77 6.33
CA VAL A 125 4.91 20.77 5.62
C VAL A 125 6.07 20.84 6.61
N ALA A 126 6.01 21.72 7.61
CA ALA A 126 7.04 21.86 8.64
C ALA A 126 7.20 20.56 9.45
N LYS A 127 6.09 19.91 9.82
CA LYS A 127 6.11 18.60 10.47
C LYS A 127 6.76 17.53 9.60
N ALA A 128 6.44 17.51 8.30
CA ALA A 128 7.06 16.56 7.36
C ALA A 128 8.57 16.83 7.21
N ASN A 129 8.99 18.09 7.14
CA ASN A 129 10.40 18.48 7.12
C ASN A 129 11.14 18.06 8.40
N ALA A 130 10.52 18.19 9.58
CA ALA A 130 11.09 17.69 10.82
C ALA A 130 11.27 16.16 10.78
N GLN A 131 10.32 15.42 10.21
CA GLN A 131 10.45 13.96 10.03
C GLN A 131 11.56 13.58 9.06
N ILE A 132 11.83 14.38 8.02
CA ILE A 132 12.99 14.20 7.15
C ILE A 132 14.29 14.39 7.94
N LEU A 133 14.37 15.45 8.75
CA LEU A 133 15.55 15.72 9.57
C LEU A 133 15.81 14.56 10.54
N ASP A 134 14.79 14.12 11.28
CA ASP A 134 14.89 12.98 12.20
C ASP A 134 15.35 11.70 11.47
N CYS A 135 14.82 11.46 10.26
CA CYS A 135 15.20 10.33 9.41
C CYS A 135 16.69 10.36 9.05
N VAL A 136 17.22 11.53 8.69
CA VAL A 136 18.64 11.72 8.36
C VAL A 136 19.52 11.61 9.61
N GLU A 137 19.12 12.20 10.73
CA GLU A 137 19.85 12.11 12.02
C GLU A 137 19.95 10.68 12.52
N GLN A 138 18.88 9.89 12.35
CA GLN A 138 18.85 8.46 12.68
C GLN A 138 19.51 7.58 11.62
N ARG A 139 20.02 8.16 10.53
CA ARG A 139 20.73 7.48 9.44
C ARG A 139 19.88 6.45 8.69
N HIS A 140 18.57 6.66 8.62
CA HIS A 140 17.69 5.86 7.76
C HIS A 140 17.83 6.24 6.28
N ALA A 141 18.25 7.48 6.00
CA ALA A 141 18.58 7.97 4.68
C ALA A 141 19.62 9.10 4.75
N VAL A 142 20.17 9.48 3.59
CA VAL A 142 21.05 10.65 3.44
C VAL A 142 20.52 11.58 2.34
N PRO A 143 20.67 12.91 2.50
CA PRO A 143 20.34 13.87 1.46
C PRO A 143 21.40 13.82 0.35
N ILE A 144 20.97 13.81 -0.90
CA ILE A 144 21.84 13.90 -2.08
C ILE A 144 21.29 14.94 -3.07
N PRO A 145 22.14 15.65 -3.82
CA PRO A 145 21.69 16.54 -4.88
C PRO A 145 20.99 15.77 -6.01
N LEU A 146 19.85 16.27 -6.46
CA LEU A 146 19.08 15.69 -7.55
C LEU A 146 19.84 15.82 -8.86
N LYS A 147 20.16 14.66 -9.43
CA LYS A 147 20.80 14.51 -10.73
C LYS A 147 19.90 13.68 -11.64
N LEU A 148 19.60 14.19 -12.83
CA LEU A 148 18.72 13.53 -13.80
C LEU A 148 19.43 13.34 -15.13
N SER A 149 19.28 12.18 -15.75
CA SER A 149 19.70 11.96 -17.13
C SER A 149 18.81 12.72 -18.12
N ARG A 150 19.26 12.88 -19.36
CA ARG A 150 18.40 13.42 -20.42
C ARG A 150 17.15 12.58 -20.62
N HIS A 151 17.32 11.26 -20.62
CA HIS A 151 16.20 10.31 -20.73
C HIS A 151 15.11 10.57 -19.68
N ARG A 152 15.49 10.75 -18.41
CA ARG A 152 14.51 11.01 -17.33
C ARG A 152 13.84 12.38 -17.48
N LEU A 153 14.55 13.39 -17.97
CA LEU A 153 13.93 14.68 -18.27
C LEU A 153 12.86 14.55 -19.37
N ASP A 154 13.16 13.81 -20.44
CA ASP A 154 12.21 13.60 -21.54
C ASP A 154 11.01 12.75 -21.08
N GLU A 155 11.22 11.74 -20.24
CA GLU A 155 10.15 10.96 -19.60
C GLU A 155 9.23 11.87 -18.76
N LEU A 156 9.79 12.74 -17.92
CA LEU A 156 9.03 13.66 -17.08
C LEU A 156 8.25 14.70 -17.89
N VAL A 157 8.73 15.09 -19.08
CA VAL A 157 7.98 15.91 -20.03
C VAL A 157 6.81 15.13 -20.62
N ASN A 158 7.04 13.88 -21.07
CA ASN A 158 6.00 13.03 -21.64
C ASN A 158 4.89 12.70 -20.63
N LEU A 159 5.24 12.54 -19.36
CA LEU A 159 4.30 12.35 -18.24
C LEU A 159 3.62 13.66 -17.80
N GLY A 160 4.04 14.82 -18.31
CA GLY A 160 3.46 16.12 -17.97
C GLY A 160 3.91 16.71 -16.62
N HIS A 161 4.92 16.12 -15.97
CA HIS A 161 5.48 16.65 -14.71
C HIS A 161 6.40 17.85 -14.94
N ILE A 162 6.99 17.97 -16.13
CA ILE A 162 7.69 19.16 -16.62
C ILE A 162 6.85 19.75 -17.76
N THR A 163 6.41 21.00 -17.59
CA THR A 163 5.51 21.67 -18.55
C THR A 163 6.26 22.34 -19.70
N ASP A 164 7.48 22.80 -19.45
CA ASP A 164 8.31 23.44 -20.48
C ASP A 164 9.77 23.05 -20.27
N LEU A 165 10.47 22.82 -21.39
CA LEU A 165 11.90 22.53 -21.43
C LEU A 165 12.55 23.41 -22.50
N SER A 166 13.47 24.29 -22.11
CA SER A 166 14.14 25.19 -23.04
C SER A 166 15.16 24.46 -23.93
N ALA A 167 15.57 25.10 -25.01
CA ALA A 167 16.81 24.72 -25.69
C ALA A 167 18.01 24.85 -24.73
N LYS A 168 19.09 24.10 -25.01
CA LYS A 168 20.36 24.22 -24.27
C LYS A 168 20.94 25.62 -24.49
N GLY A 169 21.30 26.29 -23.40
CA GLY A 169 22.09 27.52 -23.42
C GLY A 169 23.52 27.28 -23.91
N ALA A 170 24.27 28.37 -24.10
CA ALA A 170 25.68 28.29 -24.53
C ALA A 170 26.58 27.56 -23.52
N ASP A 171 26.20 27.54 -22.24
CA ASP A 171 26.84 26.82 -21.15
C ASP A 171 26.31 25.39 -20.97
N GLY A 172 25.39 24.94 -21.84
CA GLY A 172 24.71 23.66 -21.76
C GLY A 172 23.58 23.60 -20.73
N THR A 173 23.30 24.68 -20.00
CA THR A 173 22.21 24.76 -19.02
C THR A 173 20.86 24.74 -19.73
N VAL A 174 19.89 24.02 -19.15
CA VAL A 174 18.50 23.97 -19.62
C VAL A 174 17.59 24.55 -18.54
N GLN A 175 16.68 25.45 -18.92
CA GLN A 175 15.61 25.92 -18.05
C GLN A 175 14.42 24.96 -18.17
N LEU A 176 13.84 24.60 -17.03
CA LEU A 176 12.63 23.78 -16.97
C LEU A 176 11.58 24.47 -16.12
N SER A 177 10.31 24.31 -16.50
CA SER A 177 9.16 24.78 -15.73
C SER A 177 8.25 23.62 -15.38
N ALA A 178 7.60 23.72 -14.23
CA ALA A 178 6.61 22.75 -13.77
C ALA A 178 5.50 23.45 -12.98
N ARG A 179 4.38 22.75 -12.76
CA ARG A 179 3.29 23.22 -11.91
C ARG A 179 3.20 22.35 -10.66
N GLY A 180 3.18 22.99 -9.49
CA GLY A 180 2.88 22.32 -8.24
C GLY A 180 1.39 21.92 -8.14
N PRO A 181 1.02 21.09 -7.14
CA PRO A 181 -0.36 20.73 -6.82
C PRO A 181 -1.34 21.91 -6.75
N SER A 182 -0.90 23.09 -6.29
CA SER A 182 -1.69 24.33 -6.27
C SER A 182 -1.94 24.95 -7.65
N GLY A 183 -1.30 24.43 -8.70
CA GLY A 183 -1.26 25.01 -10.05
C GLY A 183 -0.20 26.11 -10.22
N GLN A 184 0.47 26.52 -9.13
CA GLN A 184 1.55 27.49 -9.13
C GLN A 184 2.70 27.02 -10.03
N ARG A 185 3.23 27.94 -10.84
CA ARG A 185 4.36 27.65 -11.73
C ARG A 185 5.68 27.86 -11.00
N TYR A 186 6.60 26.91 -11.17
CA TYR A 186 7.96 26.92 -10.64
C TYR A 186 8.96 26.78 -11.77
N THR A 187 10.12 27.43 -11.61
CA THR A 187 11.24 27.34 -12.55
C THR A 187 12.42 26.66 -11.88
N PHE A 188 13.09 25.81 -12.65
CA PHE A 188 14.27 25.06 -12.26
C PHE A 188 15.34 25.17 -13.34
N GLN A 189 16.58 24.85 -13.00
CA GLN A 189 17.69 24.79 -13.95
C GLN A 189 18.36 23.42 -13.90
N ALA A 190 18.52 22.80 -15.05
CA ALA A 190 19.30 21.59 -15.27
C ALA A 190 20.69 21.98 -15.79
N ARG A 191 21.70 21.86 -14.94
CA ARG A 191 23.09 22.22 -15.25
C ARG A 191 23.91 20.96 -15.55
N PRO A 192 24.58 20.84 -16.70
CA PRO A 192 25.37 19.65 -17.01
C PRO A 192 26.54 19.50 -16.04
N GLY A 193 26.82 18.27 -15.60
CA GLY A 193 28.01 17.98 -14.77
C GLY A 193 29.32 18.19 -15.53
N SER A 194 29.32 17.88 -16.82
CA SER A 194 30.36 18.23 -17.79
C SER A 194 29.77 18.25 -19.20
N PRO A 195 30.45 18.82 -20.22
CA PRO A 195 29.94 18.83 -21.60
C PRO A 195 29.67 17.44 -22.19
N ALA A 196 30.32 16.39 -21.66
CA ALA A 196 30.16 15.00 -22.09
C ALA A 196 29.22 14.18 -21.18
N ASP A 197 28.74 14.76 -20.09
CA ASP A 197 27.87 14.09 -19.13
C ASP A 197 26.41 14.26 -19.56
N ASP A 198 25.68 13.15 -19.70
CA ASP A 198 24.23 13.17 -19.98
C ASP A 198 23.40 13.45 -18.72
N THR A 199 24.08 13.71 -17.60
CA THR A 199 23.50 13.96 -16.29
C THR A 199 23.48 15.46 -15.96
N TYR A 200 22.32 15.92 -15.49
CA TYR A 200 22.05 17.30 -15.12
C TYR A 200 21.83 17.43 -13.62
N LEU A 201 22.58 18.32 -12.97
CA LEU A 201 22.28 18.80 -11.63
C LEU A 201 21.07 19.73 -11.67
N ILE A 202 20.03 19.39 -10.93
CA ILE A 202 18.81 20.17 -10.86
C ILE A 202 18.91 21.20 -9.73
N THR A 203 18.61 22.45 -10.04
CA THR A 203 18.61 23.56 -9.08
C THR A 203 17.31 24.33 -9.10
N HIS A 204 16.88 24.82 -7.95
CA HIS A 204 15.75 25.73 -7.75
C HIS A 204 16.22 26.95 -6.96
N GLN A 205 15.90 28.16 -7.43
CA GLN A 205 16.33 29.42 -6.79
C GLN A 205 17.85 29.48 -6.50
N GLY A 206 18.65 28.92 -7.41
CA GLY A 206 20.11 28.90 -7.30
C GLY A 206 20.69 27.85 -6.34
N LYS A 207 19.85 27.04 -5.68
CA LYS A 207 20.27 25.95 -4.79
C LYS A 207 19.98 24.58 -5.43
N PRO A 208 20.82 23.55 -5.21
CA PRO A 208 20.47 22.18 -5.59
C PRO A 208 19.14 21.75 -4.99
N VAL A 209 18.30 21.10 -5.79
CA VAL A 209 17.18 20.33 -5.25
C VAL A 209 17.78 19.09 -4.62
N GLU A 210 17.41 18.77 -3.38
CA GLU A 210 17.92 17.61 -2.67
C GLU A 210 16.82 16.56 -2.47
N VAL A 211 17.21 15.30 -2.62
CA VAL A 211 16.36 14.12 -2.46
C VAL A 211 17.04 13.12 -1.53
N LEU A 212 16.27 12.24 -0.91
CA LEU A 212 16.81 11.20 -0.04
C LEU A 212 17.35 10.02 -0.85
N ALA A 213 18.42 9.40 -0.38
CA ALA A 213 18.97 8.14 -0.86
C ALA A 213 19.41 7.25 0.33
N LYS A 214 19.64 5.96 0.08
CA LYS A 214 20.21 5.05 1.10
C LYS A 214 21.66 5.42 1.45
N GLN A 215 22.43 5.89 0.46
CA GLN A 215 23.85 6.21 0.56
C GLN A 215 24.18 7.41 -0.34
N ALA A 216 25.28 8.12 -0.08
CA ALA A 216 25.58 9.42 -0.70
C ALA A 216 25.82 9.33 -2.22
N GLU A 217 26.38 8.21 -2.69
CA GLU A 217 26.63 7.93 -4.10
C GLU A 217 25.56 7.01 -4.71
N GLY A 218 24.50 6.71 -3.95
CA GLY A 218 23.43 5.80 -4.35
C GLY A 218 22.36 6.45 -5.22
N LYS A 219 21.42 5.62 -5.68
CA LYS A 219 20.20 6.10 -6.35
C LYS A 219 19.26 6.78 -5.34
N PRO A 220 18.58 7.86 -5.75
CA PRO A 220 17.48 8.44 -4.98
C PRO A 220 16.39 7.43 -4.63
N LEU A 221 15.80 7.57 -3.44
CA LEU A 221 14.65 6.81 -2.97
C LEU A 221 13.37 7.22 -3.71
N THR A 222 12.57 6.22 -4.07
CA THR A 222 11.23 6.39 -4.63
C THR A 222 10.15 5.78 -3.73
N ALA A 223 8.89 5.87 -4.15
CA ALA A 223 7.77 5.27 -3.44
C ALA A 223 7.83 3.73 -3.47
N ASP A 224 7.33 3.11 -2.41
CA ASP A 224 7.15 1.67 -2.29
C ASP A 224 5.71 1.25 -2.64
N TYR A 225 5.47 -0.06 -2.68
CA TYR A 225 4.14 -0.65 -2.83
C TYR A 225 3.50 -0.80 -1.47
N ASP A 226 2.68 0.20 -1.13
CA ASP A 226 1.84 0.18 0.06
C ASP A 226 0.76 -0.91 -0.10
N LEU A 227 0.80 -1.96 0.74
CA LEU A 227 -0.26 -2.97 0.73
C LEU A 227 -1.57 -2.36 1.28
N HIS A 228 -2.68 -2.60 0.59
CA HIS A 228 -4.01 -2.29 1.11
C HIS A 228 -4.47 -3.37 2.09
N MET A 229 -4.38 -4.65 1.71
CA MET A 229 -4.72 -5.79 2.55
C MET A 229 -4.09 -7.09 2.03
N ILE A 230 -3.94 -8.07 2.91
CA ILE A 230 -3.80 -9.49 2.57
C ILE A 230 -4.97 -10.23 3.23
N ALA A 231 -5.80 -10.88 2.44
CA ALA A 231 -6.99 -11.58 2.93
C ALA A 231 -6.92 -13.07 2.55
N PRO A 232 -6.52 -13.96 3.47
CA PRO A 232 -6.43 -15.39 3.21
C PRO A 232 -7.82 -16.02 3.08
N HIS A 233 -7.90 -17.15 2.38
CA HIS A 233 -9.07 -18.00 2.46
C HIS A 233 -9.27 -18.56 3.88
N LEU A 234 -10.51 -18.74 4.31
CA LEU A 234 -10.86 -19.17 5.67
C LEU A 234 -10.33 -20.57 6.02
N SER A 235 -10.07 -21.43 5.03
CA SER A 235 -9.41 -22.72 5.26
C SER A 235 -8.00 -22.58 5.83
N ASP A 236 -7.35 -21.46 5.52
CA ASP A 236 -5.95 -21.20 5.87
C ASP A 236 -5.84 -20.19 7.03
N PHE A 237 -6.97 -19.62 7.48
CA PHE A 237 -7.01 -18.63 8.55
C PHE A 237 -6.58 -19.23 9.89
N GLY A 238 -5.68 -18.54 10.61
CA GLY A 238 -5.15 -19.05 11.87
C GLY A 238 -4.52 -17.98 12.77
N PRO A 239 -3.77 -18.40 13.81
CA PRO A 239 -3.06 -17.48 14.71
C PRO A 239 -2.15 -16.46 14.01
N GLN A 240 -1.60 -16.81 12.85
CA GLN A 240 -0.78 -15.96 11.98
C GLN A 240 -1.53 -14.76 11.37
N ASP A 241 -2.86 -14.73 11.50
CA ASP A 241 -3.73 -13.66 10.98
C ASP A 241 -4.18 -12.68 12.08
N LYS A 242 -3.71 -12.86 13.31
CA LYS A 242 -4.05 -11.99 14.44
C LYS A 242 -3.10 -10.80 14.49
N LEU A 243 -3.64 -9.59 14.43
CA LEU A 243 -2.87 -8.36 14.62
C LEU A 243 -2.31 -8.28 16.05
N PRO A 244 -1.04 -7.87 16.23
CA PRO A 244 -0.48 -7.55 17.54
C PRO A 244 -1.28 -6.47 18.28
N VAL A 245 -1.81 -5.49 17.55
CA VAL A 245 -2.71 -4.44 18.05
C VAL A 245 -4.07 -4.57 17.35
N PRO A 246 -5.04 -5.33 17.93
CA PRO A 246 -6.30 -5.65 17.24
C PRO A 246 -7.24 -4.46 17.01
N ASP A 247 -7.25 -3.47 17.90
CA ASP A 247 -8.07 -2.27 17.72
C ASP A 247 -7.48 -1.30 16.69
N VAL A 248 -6.28 -1.60 16.16
CA VAL A 248 -5.50 -0.84 15.17
C VAL A 248 -5.07 0.54 15.66
N ALA A 249 -5.98 1.34 16.24
CA ALA A 249 -5.72 2.69 16.70
C ALA A 249 -6.10 2.88 18.17
N HIS A 250 -5.31 3.70 18.87
CA HIS A 250 -5.49 3.98 20.29
C HIS A 250 -6.85 4.63 20.59
N SER A 251 -7.35 5.47 19.68
CA SER A 251 -8.68 6.08 19.79
C SER A 251 -9.80 5.03 19.79
N VAL A 252 -9.74 4.05 18.89
CA VAL A 252 -10.69 2.94 18.78
C VAL A 252 -10.64 2.08 20.05
N PHE A 253 -9.43 1.76 20.51
CA PHE A 253 -9.22 1.05 21.77
C PHE A 253 -9.85 1.79 22.96
N LYS A 254 -9.60 3.10 23.10
CA LYS A 254 -10.19 3.90 24.19
C LYS A 254 -11.70 3.94 24.11
N GLU A 255 -12.29 4.10 22.92
CA GLU A 255 -13.74 4.07 22.74
C GLU A 255 -14.33 2.74 23.21
N ARG A 256 -13.70 1.61 22.84
CA ARG A 256 -14.12 0.27 23.28
C ARG A 256 -14.02 0.12 24.80
N VAL A 257 -12.93 0.55 25.41
CA VAL A 257 -12.69 0.44 26.86
C VAL A 257 -13.59 1.37 27.67
N ASN A 258 -13.97 2.53 27.13
CA ASN A 258 -14.91 3.46 27.79
C ASN A 258 -16.33 2.89 27.93
N ARG A 259 -16.67 1.78 27.25
CA ARG A 259 -17.96 1.08 27.43
C ARG A 259 -18.02 0.25 28.70
N TYR A 260 -16.89 0.00 29.35
CA TYR A 260 -16.82 -0.70 30.63
C TYR A 260 -17.10 0.27 31.78
N ARG A 261 -17.69 -0.22 32.87
CA ARG A 261 -17.93 0.61 34.08
C ARG A 261 -16.63 1.15 34.69
N GLN A 262 -15.54 0.42 34.53
CA GLN A 262 -14.20 0.77 35.00
C GLN A 262 -13.17 0.17 34.05
N VAL A 263 -12.02 0.83 33.89
CA VAL A 263 -10.91 0.33 33.08
C VAL A 263 -10.31 -0.91 33.76
N PRO A 264 -10.34 -2.09 33.09
CA PRO A 264 -9.71 -3.31 33.62
C PRO A 264 -8.23 -3.10 33.92
N GLN A 265 -7.72 -3.72 34.98
CA GLN A 265 -6.35 -3.51 35.42
C GLN A 265 -5.32 -3.81 34.32
N GLU A 266 -5.54 -4.89 33.56
CA GLU A 266 -4.65 -5.27 32.45
C GLU A 266 -4.58 -4.22 31.32
N LEU A 267 -5.59 -3.35 31.20
CA LEU A 267 -5.71 -2.38 30.11
C LEU A 267 -5.30 -0.96 30.52
N ARG A 268 -4.98 -0.71 31.80
CA ARG A 268 -4.75 0.65 32.32
C ARG A 268 -3.57 1.37 31.66
N ALA A 269 -2.45 0.67 31.46
CA ALA A 269 -1.25 1.25 30.85
C ALA A 269 -1.53 1.69 29.40
N ASP A 270 -2.07 0.77 28.59
CA ASP A 270 -2.46 1.04 27.22
C ASP A 270 -3.54 2.13 27.14
N PHE A 271 -4.47 2.20 28.10
CA PHE A 271 -5.51 3.23 28.11
C PHE A 271 -4.96 4.63 28.37
N ALA A 272 -3.97 4.73 29.26
CA ALA A 272 -3.33 5.98 29.62
C ALA A 272 -2.32 6.48 28.57
N SER A 273 -1.67 5.58 27.82
CA SER A 273 -0.56 5.91 26.92
C SER A 273 -0.67 5.26 25.55
N ALA A 274 -0.69 6.09 24.50
CA ALA A 274 -0.60 5.61 23.11
C ALA A 274 0.71 4.86 22.86
N ALA A 275 1.81 5.29 23.47
CA ALA A 275 3.11 4.60 23.32
C ALA A 275 3.08 3.19 23.92
N SER A 276 2.44 2.99 25.08
CA SER A 276 2.21 1.65 25.66
C SER A 276 1.36 0.80 24.72
N PHE A 277 0.27 1.37 24.21
CA PHE A 277 -0.65 0.67 23.31
C PHE A 277 0.04 0.17 22.03
N TYR A 278 0.85 1.01 21.38
CA TYR A 278 1.57 0.68 20.15
C TYR A 278 2.89 -0.06 20.37
N GLN A 279 3.34 -0.28 21.60
CA GLN A 279 4.59 -1.00 21.89
C GLN A 279 4.61 -2.44 21.34
N LYS A 280 3.43 -3.01 21.06
CA LYS A 280 3.26 -4.35 20.51
C LYS A 280 3.50 -4.41 19.00
N GLU A 281 3.59 -3.27 18.32
CA GLU A 281 3.90 -3.22 16.89
C GLU A 281 5.35 -3.64 16.60
N HIS A 282 5.58 -4.16 15.40
CA HIS A 282 6.92 -4.47 14.94
C HIS A 282 7.67 -3.17 14.61
N PRO A 283 8.89 -2.96 15.12
CA PRO A 283 9.60 -1.68 14.99
C PRO A 283 9.92 -1.27 13.55
N HIS A 284 10.00 -2.24 12.63
CA HIS A 284 10.30 -1.99 11.20
C HIS A 284 9.13 -2.28 10.25
N LEU A 285 8.03 -2.86 10.74
CA LEU A 285 6.89 -3.26 9.89
C LEU A 285 5.57 -2.62 10.35
N GLY A 286 5.53 -1.99 11.52
CA GLY A 286 4.29 -1.51 12.14
C GLY A 286 3.44 -2.67 12.68
N ASN A 287 2.12 -2.47 12.70
CA ASN A 287 1.15 -3.48 13.15
C ASN A 287 0.94 -4.57 12.08
N ALA A 288 1.94 -5.44 11.90
CA ALA A 288 1.93 -6.54 10.94
C ALA A 288 1.55 -7.87 11.61
N THR A 289 0.73 -8.67 10.94
CA THR A 289 0.49 -10.06 11.35
C THR A 289 1.67 -10.94 10.93
N PRO A 290 1.90 -12.10 11.57
CA PRO A 290 2.91 -13.05 11.12
C PRO A 290 2.74 -13.49 9.65
N ARG A 291 1.50 -13.68 9.17
CA ARG A 291 1.26 -13.96 7.74
C ARG A 291 1.72 -12.80 6.87
N LEU A 292 1.41 -11.57 7.27
CA LEU A 292 1.75 -10.40 6.48
C LEU A 292 3.26 -10.25 6.34
N GLU A 293 4.02 -10.45 7.43
CA GLU A 293 5.48 -10.47 7.39
C GLU A 293 6.01 -11.54 6.41
N GLN A 294 5.45 -12.76 6.46
CA GLN A 294 5.79 -13.82 5.50
C GLN A 294 5.47 -13.41 4.05
N MET A 295 4.29 -12.83 3.82
CA MET A 295 3.85 -12.38 2.50
C MET A 295 4.72 -11.25 1.94
N ILE A 296 5.18 -10.32 2.77
CA ILE A 296 6.16 -9.30 2.37
C ILE A 296 7.46 -9.96 1.89
N GLY A 297 7.92 -11.00 2.58
CA GLY A 297 9.08 -11.79 2.15
C GLY A 297 8.87 -12.47 0.80
N ILE A 298 7.76 -13.19 0.63
CA ILE A 298 7.40 -13.87 -0.63
C ILE A 298 7.28 -12.87 -1.78
N ILE A 299 6.57 -11.75 -1.58
CA ILE A 299 6.38 -10.73 -2.60
C ILE A 299 7.73 -10.16 -3.05
N ASN A 300 8.57 -9.70 -2.13
CA ASN A 300 9.86 -9.14 -2.55
C ASN A 300 10.75 -10.19 -3.26
N GLN A 301 10.77 -11.43 -2.76
CA GLN A 301 11.56 -12.49 -3.38
C GLN A 301 11.12 -12.78 -4.82
N GLU A 302 9.82 -12.84 -5.07
CA GLU A 302 9.26 -13.14 -6.40
C GLU A 302 9.33 -11.95 -7.36
N LEU A 303 9.26 -10.72 -6.86
CA LEU A 303 9.27 -9.52 -7.70
C LEU A 303 10.68 -9.06 -8.06
N VAL A 304 11.57 -9.04 -7.07
CA VAL A 304 12.87 -8.37 -7.19
C VAL A 304 14.05 -9.24 -6.75
N GLY A 305 13.80 -10.40 -6.13
CA GLY A 305 14.86 -11.28 -5.63
C GLY A 305 15.79 -10.55 -4.65
N ASP A 306 17.09 -10.54 -4.97
CA ASP A 306 18.12 -9.84 -4.18
C ASP A 306 18.23 -8.33 -4.49
N ALA A 307 17.41 -7.81 -5.41
CA ALA A 307 17.40 -6.39 -5.75
C ALA A 307 16.60 -5.56 -4.74
N GLU A 308 16.34 -4.29 -5.07
CA GLU A 308 15.70 -3.35 -4.18
C GLU A 308 14.25 -3.74 -3.85
N ARG A 309 14.01 -4.00 -2.56
CA ARG A 309 12.68 -4.35 -2.04
C ARG A 309 11.66 -3.28 -2.37
N VAL A 310 10.45 -3.71 -2.73
CA VAL A 310 9.32 -2.84 -3.11
C VAL A 310 8.20 -2.83 -2.08
N VAL A 311 8.11 -3.81 -1.17
CA VAL A 311 7.15 -3.79 -0.06
C VAL A 311 7.90 -3.82 1.27
N HIS A 312 7.61 -2.88 2.17
CA HIS A 312 8.41 -2.69 3.39
C HIS A 312 7.66 -2.87 4.70
N HIS A 313 6.34 -2.73 4.74
CA HIS A 313 5.63 -2.66 6.02
C HIS A 313 4.22 -3.24 5.96
N ASN A 314 3.50 -3.12 7.08
CA ASN A 314 2.14 -3.58 7.21
C ASN A 314 1.20 -2.99 6.16
N ALA A 315 0.07 -3.66 6.00
CA ALA A 315 -1.00 -3.26 5.10
C ALA A 315 -1.88 -2.21 5.78
N ASP A 316 -2.51 -1.38 4.97
CA ASP A 316 -3.42 -0.33 5.43
C ASP A 316 -4.57 -0.91 6.28
N SER A 317 -4.99 -2.15 6.01
CA SER A 317 -5.98 -2.89 6.82
C SER A 317 -5.65 -3.02 8.31
N GLY A 318 -4.38 -2.88 8.69
CA GLY A 318 -3.90 -2.92 10.08
C GLY A 318 -3.23 -1.62 10.56
N SER A 319 -3.21 -0.56 9.75
CA SER A 319 -2.43 0.65 10.02
C SER A 319 -3.21 1.70 10.82
N PRO A 320 -2.67 2.22 11.95
CA PRO A 320 -3.26 3.37 12.65
C PRO A 320 -3.15 4.68 11.87
N ALA A 321 -2.33 4.73 10.82
CA ALA A 321 -2.04 5.93 10.03
C ALA A 321 -2.71 5.93 8.65
N THR A 322 -3.82 5.18 8.50
CA THR A 322 -4.59 5.13 7.24
C THR A 322 -5.02 6.53 6.79
N GLU A 323 -4.92 6.78 5.49
CA GLU A 323 -5.46 7.95 4.82
C GLU A 323 -6.46 7.44 3.79
N VAL A 324 -7.74 7.36 4.18
CA VAL A 324 -8.79 6.63 3.45
C VAL A 324 -8.92 7.08 1.99
N THR A 325 -8.82 8.38 1.73
CA THR A 325 -8.90 8.93 0.36
C THR A 325 -7.74 8.50 -0.52
N ALA A 326 -6.63 8.05 0.07
CA ALA A 326 -5.45 7.56 -0.64
C ALA A 326 -5.43 6.03 -0.79
N ASN A 327 -6.55 5.35 -0.50
CA ASN A 327 -6.73 3.92 -0.77
C ASN A 327 -7.23 3.64 -2.19
N TYR A 328 -7.63 4.65 -2.96
CA TYR A 328 -8.20 4.46 -4.29
C TYR A 328 -7.51 5.30 -5.36
N PRO A 329 -7.39 4.78 -6.61
CA PRO A 329 -7.72 3.41 -7.01
C PRO A 329 -6.71 2.36 -6.50
N ALA A 330 -7.19 1.24 -5.97
CA ALA A 330 -6.34 0.13 -5.52
C ALA A 330 -6.35 -1.04 -6.52
N THR A 331 -5.20 -1.69 -6.70
CA THR A 331 -5.08 -2.89 -7.54
C THR A 331 -5.19 -4.14 -6.67
N PHE A 332 -6.08 -5.04 -7.04
CA PHE A 332 -6.32 -6.30 -6.35
C PHE A 332 -5.97 -7.49 -7.22
N PHE A 333 -5.25 -8.43 -6.63
CA PHE A 333 -4.91 -9.74 -7.18
C PHE A 333 -5.74 -10.78 -6.43
N LEU A 334 -6.66 -11.42 -7.14
CA LEU A 334 -7.63 -12.38 -6.63
C LEU A 334 -7.19 -13.79 -7.02
N PRO A 335 -7.23 -14.79 -6.12
CA PRO A 335 -6.83 -16.17 -6.46
C PRO A 335 -7.68 -16.82 -7.57
N ALA A 336 -8.88 -16.29 -7.77
CA ALA A 336 -9.78 -16.59 -8.88
C ALA A 336 -10.74 -15.42 -9.05
N LYS A 337 -11.40 -15.32 -10.22
CA LYS A 337 -12.53 -14.41 -10.42
C LYS A 337 -13.55 -14.47 -9.28
N LEU A 338 -13.91 -13.31 -8.73
CA LEU A 338 -14.90 -13.15 -7.65
C LEU A 338 -16.04 -12.25 -8.12
N GLY A 339 -17.21 -12.84 -8.38
CA GLY A 339 -18.36 -12.08 -8.91
C GLY A 339 -18.01 -11.43 -10.25
N ARG A 340 -18.12 -10.09 -10.33
CA ARG A 340 -17.72 -9.33 -11.52
C ARG A 340 -16.22 -9.02 -11.61
N PHE A 341 -15.48 -9.20 -10.53
CA PHE A 341 -14.07 -8.83 -10.44
C PHE A 341 -13.19 -9.94 -11.01
N ASP A 342 -12.44 -9.62 -12.06
CA ASP A 342 -11.43 -10.50 -12.66
C ASP A 342 -10.23 -10.68 -11.71
N GLU A 343 -9.38 -11.65 -12.02
CA GLU A 343 -8.20 -12.02 -11.25
C GLU A 343 -7.31 -10.81 -10.90
N ILE A 344 -7.15 -9.87 -11.83
CA ILE A 344 -6.54 -8.57 -11.55
C ILE A 344 -7.60 -7.51 -11.76
N SER A 345 -7.96 -6.80 -10.69
CA SER A 345 -9.04 -5.80 -10.70
C SER A 345 -8.56 -4.48 -10.10
N ILE A 346 -8.96 -3.37 -10.71
CA ILE A 346 -8.75 -2.04 -10.16
C ILE A 346 -10.05 -1.58 -9.51
N ILE A 347 -9.96 -1.19 -8.24
CA ILE A 347 -11.07 -0.78 -7.40
C ILE A 347 -10.97 0.73 -7.22
N HIS A 348 -11.91 1.46 -7.81
CA HIS A 348 -11.80 2.92 -7.99
C HIS A 348 -12.35 3.72 -6.82
N ASP A 349 -13.21 3.14 -6.01
CA ASP A 349 -13.87 3.83 -4.92
C ASP A 349 -14.37 2.86 -3.83
N SER A 350 -14.92 3.45 -2.77
CA SER A 350 -15.46 2.73 -1.62
C SER A 350 -16.66 1.85 -1.96
N LYS A 351 -17.44 2.19 -3.00
CA LYS A 351 -18.60 1.38 -3.42
C LYS A 351 -18.13 0.09 -4.09
N GLU A 352 -17.15 0.18 -5.00
CA GLU A 352 -16.53 -1.00 -5.60
C GLU A 352 -15.82 -1.86 -4.55
N MET A 353 -15.13 -1.23 -3.59
CA MET A 353 -14.50 -1.92 -2.46
C MET A 353 -15.53 -2.66 -1.60
N ALA A 354 -16.67 -2.04 -1.32
CA ALA A 354 -17.75 -2.68 -0.55
C ALA A 354 -18.26 -3.95 -1.26
N GLU A 355 -18.45 -3.87 -2.58
CA GLU A 355 -18.87 -5.01 -3.41
C GLU A 355 -17.82 -6.12 -3.41
N LEU A 356 -16.53 -5.78 -3.58
CA LEU A 356 -15.45 -6.75 -3.53
C LEU A 356 -15.36 -7.42 -2.15
N ILE A 357 -15.37 -6.64 -1.06
CA ILE A 357 -15.32 -7.17 0.31
C ILE A 357 -16.49 -8.11 0.56
N LYS A 358 -17.70 -7.74 0.14
CA LYS A 358 -18.89 -8.57 0.29
C LYS A 358 -18.74 -9.89 -0.46
N THR A 359 -18.31 -9.82 -1.72
CA THR A 359 -18.14 -10.99 -2.60
C THR A 359 -17.04 -11.91 -2.09
N ALA A 360 -15.90 -11.37 -1.67
CA ALA A 360 -14.79 -12.12 -1.09
C ALA A 360 -15.20 -12.84 0.19
N LYS A 361 -15.89 -12.15 1.11
CA LYS A 361 -16.41 -12.76 2.33
C LYS A 361 -17.38 -13.91 2.05
N ASP A 362 -18.30 -13.71 1.11
CA ASP A 362 -19.25 -14.76 0.70
C ASP A 362 -18.57 -15.93 -0.01
N SER A 363 -17.42 -15.68 -0.65
CA SER A 363 -16.60 -16.69 -1.32
C SER A 363 -15.60 -17.40 -0.39
N GLY A 364 -15.68 -17.16 0.92
CA GLY A 364 -14.88 -17.87 1.92
C GLY A 364 -13.58 -17.19 2.32
N TYR A 365 -13.37 -15.91 2.01
CA TYR A 365 -12.15 -15.18 2.42
C TYR A 365 -12.32 -14.44 3.75
N HIS A 366 -11.27 -14.46 4.57
CA HIS A 366 -11.15 -13.60 5.74
C HIS A 366 -10.59 -12.24 5.31
N VAL A 367 -11.47 -11.26 5.15
CA VAL A 367 -11.07 -9.91 4.78
C VAL A 367 -10.83 -9.06 6.04
N PRO A 368 -9.57 -8.65 6.33
CA PRO A 368 -9.28 -7.75 7.43
C PRO A 368 -9.84 -6.35 7.10
N LEU A 369 -10.46 -5.73 8.09
CA LEU A 369 -11.07 -4.40 7.96
C LEU A 369 -10.46 -3.46 8.98
N ASN A 370 -9.85 -2.38 8.52
CA ASN A 370 -9.37 -1.33 9.42
C ASN A 370 -10.58 -0.60 10.02
N PRO A 371 -10.71 -0.47 11.36
CA PRO A 371 -11.82 0.25 11.98
C PRO A 371 -11.87 1.75 11.64
N LEU A 372 -10.79 2.30 11.09
CA LEU A 372 -10.70 3.70 10.64
C LEU A 372 -11.14 3.90 9.18
N TRP A 373 -11.45 2.84 8.43
CA TRP A 373 -12.03 2.94 7.10
C TRP A 373 -13.48 3.44 7.14
N GLU A 374 -14.04 3.69 5.96
CA GLU A 374 -15.41 4.15 5.77
C GLU A 374 -16.41 3.20 6.47
N LYS A 375 -17.42 3.78 7.11
CA LYS A 375 -18.42 3.04 7.89
C LYS A 375 -19.15 1.98 7.07
N GLU A 376 -19.31 2.20 5.77
CA GLU A 376 -19.93 1.26 4.85
C GLU A 376 -19.09 0.00 4.63
N LEU A 377 -17.75 0.08 4.75
CA LEU A 377 -16.86 -1.08 4.61
C LEU A 377 -16.77 -1.90 5.89
N VAL A 378 -16.56 -1.22 7.02
CA VAL A 378 -16.28 -1.87 8.32
C VAL A 378 -17.44 -2.73 8.85
N ASN A 379 -18.66 -2.45 8.37
CA ASN A 379 -19.87 -3.16 8.77
C ASN A 379 -20.26 -4.32 7.85
N ILE A 380 -19.51 -4.57 6.77
CA ILE A 380 -19.83 -5.65 5.84
C ILE A 380 -19.69 -7.01 6.54
N ARG A 381 -20.72 -7.85 6.38
CA ARG A 381 -20.79 -9.22 6.91
C ARG A 381 -21.09 -10.19 5.77
N ARG A 382 -20.73 -11.47 5.98
CA ARG A 382 -21.12 -12.58 5.12
C ARG A 382 -22.64 -12.69 5.04
N SER A 383 -23.17 -13.09 3.88
CA SER A 383 -24.60 -13.36 3.67
C SER A 383 -25.13 -14.36 4.70
N ASP A 384 -24.45 -15.49 4.86
CA ASP A 384 -24.85 -16.56 5.80
C ASP A 384 -24.94 -16.07 7.24
N PHE A 385 -24.04 -15.17 7.67
CA PHE A 385 -24.08 -14.60 9.01
C PHE A 385 -25.32 -13.72 9.19
N THR A 386 -25.62 -12.88 8.20
CA THR A 386 -26.79 -12.00 8.23
C THR A 386 -28.08 -12.82 8.22
N GLU A 387 -28.14 -13.87 7.40
CA GLU A 387 -29.27 -14.79 7.34
C GLU A 387 -29.46 -15.55 8.65
N ALA A 388 -28.39 -16.12 9.21
CA ALA A 388 -28.44 -16.82 10.50
C ALA A 388 -28.89 -15.89 11.63
N LYS A 389 -28.37 -14.65 11.68
CA LYS A 389 -28.80 -13.64 12.66
C LYS A 389 -30.29 -13.32 12.52
N HIS A 390 -30.77 -13.16 11.29
CA HIS A 390 -32.18 -12.91 11.01
C HIS A 390 -33.07 -14.09 11.42
N ASN A 391 -32.68 -15.33 11.11
CA ASN A 391 -33.40 -16.52 11.50
C ASN A 391 -33.48 -16.66 13.03
N LEU A 392 -32.37 -16.42 13.75
CA LEU A 392 -32.36 -16.39 15.22
C LEU A 392 -33.25 -15.30 15.81
N SER A 393 -33.32 -14.13 15.15
CA SER A 393 -34.21 -13.06 15.60
C SER A 393 -35.68 -13.42 15.43
N LYS A 394 -36.05 -14.10 14.33
CA LYS A 394 -37.41 -14.59 14.09
C LYS A 394 -37.82 -15.68 15.09
N SER A 395 -36.93 -16.62 15.40
CA SER A 395 -37.18 -17.68 16.39
C SER A 395 -37.29 -17.18 17.83
N ARG A 396 -36.91 -15.94 18.14
CA ARG A 396 -37.13 -15.33 19.47
C ARG A 396 -38.51 -14.70 19.65
N TYR A 397 -39.28 -14.56 18.57
CA TYR A 397 -40.63 -13.98 18.56
C TYR A 397 -41.71 -14.97 18.07
N ALA A 398 -41.32 -16.23 17.83
CA ALA A 398 -42.22 -17.37 17.64
C ALA A 398 -42.14 -18.24 18.90
#